data_AF-A0A3D4QAP0-F1
#
_entry.id   AF-A0A3D4QAP0-F1
#
_cell.length_a   1.000
_cell.length_b   1.000
_cell.length_c   1.000
_cell.angle_alpha   90.00
_cell.angle_beta   90.00
_cell.angle_gamma   90.00
#
_symmetry.space_group_name_H-M   'P 1'
#
loop_
_entity.id
_entity.type
_entity.pdbx_description
1 polymer ?
#
loop_
_entity_poly.entity_id
_entity_poly.type
_entity_poly.pdbx_seq_one_letter_code
_entity_poly.pdbx_strand_id
1 'polypeptide(L)'
;MPDRIIFHIDVNSAFLSWEACYRLHHLGATLDLRTIPSAVGGDQSRRHGIILTKSIPAKKYHIKTGESLVEARKKCPDLVIVPPNYTLYSRASRAMMEILKEYTDTIEKYSIDEAFLDMTGTAGLSTWCTSSPSSAHSSASSTPSAVPMSDQCTPQMDPVVCAHAGSHRIEDPGPLPEEIDATWKTETEYRAVCLAFTLKERIRSELGFTVNIGISSNKLLAKMA
;
A
#
# COMPACT_ATOMS: atom_id res chain seq x y z
N MET A 1 -3.71 28.65 11.14
CA MET A 1 -2.74 27.52 11.03
C MET A 1 -3.22 26.67 9.87
N PRO A 2 -2.33 26.09 9.05
CA PRO A 2 -2.78 25.15 8.02
C PRO A 2 -3.52 24.00 8.68
N ASP A 3 -4.59 23.52 8.02
CA ASP A 3 -5.33 22.36 8.50
C ASP A 3 -4.38 21.17 8.59
N ARG A 4 -4.36 20.52 9.76
CA ARG A 4 -3.52 19.35 9.98
C ARG A 4 -4.06 18.19 9.16
N ILE A 5 -3.20 17.51 8.41
CA ILE A 5 -3.58 16.35 7.60
C ILE A 5 -2.70 15.18 8.03
N ILE A 6 -3.32 14.13 8.54
CA ILE A 6 -2.66 12.89 8.96
C ILE A 6 -3.16 11.78 8.06
N PHE A 7 -2.21 11.05 7.46
CA PHE A 7 -2.50 9.77 6.82
C PHE A 7 -2.16 8.65 7.79
N HIS A 8 -3.04 7.65 7.88
CA HIS A 8 -2.75 6.33 8.43
C HIS A 8 -2.72 5.35 7.27
N ILE A 9 -1.63 4.62 7.11
CA ILE A 9 -1.44 3.65 6.03
C ILE A 9 -1.38 2.27 6.64
N ASP A 10 -2.15 1.33 6.09
CA ASP A 10 -2.28 -0.06 6.57
C ASP A 10 -2.30 -1.05 5.40
N VAL A 11 -1.42 -2.06 5.42
CA VAL A 11 -1.34 -3.08 4.35
C VAL A 11 -2.48 -4.09 4.47
N ASN A 12 -3.25 -4.21 3.38
CA ASN A 12 -4.34 -5.18 3.30
C ASN A 12 -3.83 -6.62 3.41
N SER A 13 -4.22 -7.32 4.48
CA SER A 13 -3.82 -8.71 4.75
C SER A 13 -2.30 -8.92 4.66
N ALA A 14 -1.52 -8.02 5.28
CA ALA A 14 -0.07 -7.88 5.15
C ALA A 14 0.71 -9.16 4.86
N PHE A 15 0.79 -10.10 5.80
CA PHE A 15 1.64 -11.30 5.66
C PHE A 15 1.23 -12.18 4.48
N LEU A 16 -0.06 -12.26 4.19
CA LEU A 16 -0.58 -13.05 3.08
C LEU A 16 -0.36 -12.35 1.75
N SER A 17 -0.56 -11.04 1.69
CA SER A 17 -0.32 -10.24 0.49
C SER A 17 1.16 -10.23 0.12
N TRP A 18 2.07 -10.07 1.10
CA TRP A 18 3.51 -10.14 0.86
C TRP A 18 3.96 -11.52 0.38
N GLU A 19 3.45 -12.59 1.00
CA GLU A 19 3.73 -13.96 0.55
C GLU A 19 3.18 -14.22 -0.86
N ALA A 20 1.96 -13.75 -1.18
CA ALA A 20 1.38 -13.88 -2.51
C ALA A 20 2.24 -13.18 -3.58
N CYS A 21 2.63 -11.92 -3.35
CA CYS A 21 3.48 -11.17 -4.27
C CYS A 21 4.82 -11.88 -4.48
N TYR A 22 5.47 -12.33 -3.41
CA TYR A 22 6.73 -13.04 -3.51
C TYR A 22 6.61 -14.32 -4.34
N ARG A 23 5.57 -15.12 -4.10
CA ARG A 23 5.34 -16.38 -4.84
C ARG A 23 5.09 -16.13 -6.32
N LEU A 24 4.27 -15.15 -6.66
CA LEU A 24 3.93 -14.81 -8.05
C LEU A 24 5.15 -14.29 -8.80
N HIS A 25 5.87 -13.32 -8.23
CA HIS A 25 6.92 -12.59 -8.95
C HIS A 25 8.31 -13.24 -8.86
N HIS A 26 8.60 -14.02 -7.81
CA HIS A 26 9.94 -14.56 -7.57
C HIS A 26 10.01 -16.09 -7.61
N LEU A 27 8.92 -16.79 -7.27
CA LEU A 27 8.88 -18.25 -7.31
C LEU A 27 8.18 -18.81 -8.55
N GLY A 28 7.63 -17.95 -9.42
CA GLY A 28 6.92 -18.36 -10.64
C GLY A 28 5.60 -19.09 -10.34
N ALA A 29 4.98 -18.83 -9.18
CA ALA A 29 3.66 -19.39 -8.90
C ALA A 29 2.61 -18.79 -9.84
N THR A 30 1.66 -19.60 -10.27
CA THR A 30 0.52 -19.15 -11.11
C THR A 30 -0.72 -18.81 -10.29
N LEU A 31 -0.79 -19.29 -9.05
CA LEU A 31 -1.92 -19.13 -8.15
C LEU A 31 -1.67 -17.98 -7.17
N ASP A 32 -2.52 -16.95 -7.25
CA ASP A 32 -2.54 -15.86 -6.27
C ASP A 32 -3.28 -16.28 -5.00
N LEU A 33 -2.57 -16.34 -3.87
CA LEU A 33 -3.18 -16.71 -2.58
C LEU A 33 -4.30 -15.75 -2.16
N ARG A 34 -4.30 -14.49 -2.63
CA ARG A 34 -5.30 -13.49 -2.26
C ARG A 34 -6.69 -13.80 -2.82
N THR A 35 -6.77 -14.57 -3.91
CA THR A 35 -8.01 -14.84 -4.65
C THR A 35 -8.72 -16.12 -4.23
N ILE A 36 -8.08 -16.95 -3.41
CA ILE A 36 -8.63 -18.21 -2.89
C ILE A 36 -8.72 -18.21 -1.36
N PRO A 37 -9.52 -19.10 -0.75
CA PRO A 37 -9.47 -19.31 0.70
C PRO A 37 -8.09 -19.80 1.12
N SER A 38 -7.32 -18.91 1.73
CA SER A 38 -5.94 -19.19 2.14
C SER A 38 -5.57 -18.44 3.41
N ALA A 39 -4.49 -18.89 4.05
CA ALA A 39 -3.98 -18.30 5.28
C ALA A 39 -2.46 -18.47 5.41
N VAL A 40 -1.84 -17.52 6.11
CA VAL A 40 -0.52 -17.71 6.70
C VAL A 40 -0.72 -18.31 8.08
N GLY A 41 -0.13 -19.46 8.34
CA GLY A 41 -0.34 -20.22 9.57
C GLY A 41 0.97 -20.73 10.17
N GLY A 42 1.04 -20.73 11.50
CA GLY A 42 2.15 -21.34 12.22
C GLY A 42 2.28 -22.85 11.96
N ASP A 43 3.35 -23.44 12.45
CA ASP A 43 3.61 -24.88 12.29
C ASP A 43 2.57 -25.74 13.05
N GLN A 44 1.92 -26.67 12.35
CA GLN A 44 0.93 -27.59 12.93
C GLN A 44 1.55 -28.58 13.94
N SER A 45 2.84 -28.91 13.77
CA SER A 45 3.55 -29.83 14.68
C SER A 45 3.90 -29.18 16.02
N ARG A 46 3.85 -27.84 16.10
CA ARG A 46 4.02 -27.08 17.33
C ARG A 46 2.63 -26.80 17.93
N ARG A 47 2.53 -26.86 19.27
CA ARG A 47 1.28 -26.65 20.04
C ARG A 47 0.51 -25.35 19.74
N HIS A 48 1.06 -24.43 18.95
CA HIS A 48 0.54 -23.09 18.66
C HIS A 48 0.39 -22.80 17.16
N GLY A 49 0.07 -23.81 16.34
CA GLY A 49 -0.34 -23.57 14.95
C GLY A 49 -1.63 -22.74 14.93
N ILE A 50 -1.50 -21.43 14.78
CA ILE A 50 -2.60 -20.46 14.68
C ILE A 50 -2.61 -19.78 13.31
N ILE A 51 -3.78 -19.27 12.92
CA ILE A 51 -3.94 -18.37 11.77
C ILE A 51 -3.34 -17.01 12.11
N LEU A 52 -2.28 -16.61 11.41
CA LEU A 52 -1.66 -15.29 11.55
C LEU A 52 -2.34 -14.24 10.68
N THR A 53 -2.70 -14.63 9.46
CA THR A 53 -3.40 -13.78 8.48
C THR A 53 -4.19 -14.67 7.55
N LYS A 54 -5.30 -14.18 7.01
CA LYS A 54 -6.21 -14.92 6.13
C LYS A 54 -6.61 -14.07 4.94
N SER A 55 -6.88 -14.71 3.81
CA SER A 55 -7.33 -14.03 2.61
C SER A 55 -8.76 -13.52 2.78
N ILE A 56 -9.17 -12.56 1.95
CA ILE A 56 -10.56 -12.07 1.94
C ILE A 56 -11.55 -13.22 1.69
N PRO A 57 -11.33 -14.12 0.69
CA PRO A 57 -12.21 -15.27 0.48
C PRO A 57 -12.33 -16.21 1.67
N ALA A 58 -11.32 -16.30 2.56
CA ALA A 58 -11.41 -17.12 3.77
C ALA A 58 -12.42 -16.59 4.80
N LYS A 59 -12.77 -15.29 4.75
CA LYS A 59 -13.76 -14.67 5.67
C LYS A 59 -15.13 -15.34 5.59
N LYS A 60 -15.53 -15.84 4.40
CA LYS A 60 -16.84 -16.50 4.19
C LYS A 60 -17.00 -17.80 4.99
N TYR A 61 -15.90 -18.39 5.45
CA TYR A 61 -15.90 -19.58 6.31
C TYR A 61 -15.81 -19.24 7.80
N HIS A 62 -15.92 -17.96 8.17
CA HIS A 62 -15.81 -17.50 9.56
C HIS A 62 -14.49 -17.88 10.24
N ILE A 63 -13.42 -17.94 9.44
CA ILE A 63 -12.05 -18.12 9.91
C ILE A 63 -11.60 -16.83 10.61
N LYS A 64 -10.95 -16.94 11.77
CA LYS A 64 -10.51 -15.83 12.62
C LYS A 64 -8.99 -15.84 12.77
N THR A 65 -8.40 -14.66 12.80
CA THR A 65 -6.98 -14.51 13.18
C THR A 65 -6.82 -14.94 14.65
N GLY A 66 -5.75 -15.68 14.95
CA GLY A 66 -5.50 -16.25 16.28
C GLY A 66 -6.18 -17.59 16.55
N GLU A 67 -7.08 -18.08 15.69
CA GLU A 67 -7.68 -19.39 15.88
C GLU A 67 -6.73 -20.53 15.49
N SER A 68 -6.99 -21.74 15.99
CA SER A 68 -6.15 -22.90 15.67
C SER A 68 -6.32 -23.35 14.22
N LEU A 69 -5.23 -23.85 13.62
CA LEU A 69 -5.28 -24.40 12.26
C LEU A 69 -6.25 -25.59 12.12
N VAL A 70 -6.43 -26.36 13.20
CA VAL A 70 -7.37 -27.48 13.24
C VAL A 70 -8.81 -26.99 13.12
N GLU A 71 -9.20 -25.95 13.86
CA GLU A 71 -10.53 -25.36 13.77
C GLU A 71 -10.75 -24.66 12.42
N ALA A 72 -9.74 -23.95 11.92
CA ALA A 72 -9.81 -23.31 10.61
C ALA A 72 -10.04 -24.35 9.49
N ARG A 73 -9.34 -25.50 9.53
CA ARG A 73 -9.55 -26.59 8.57
C ARG A 73 -10.90 -27.28 8.71
N LYS A 74 -11.47 -27.36 9.92
CA LYS A 74 -12.85 -27.86 10.10
C LYS A 74 -13.88 -26.96 9.40
N LYS A 75 -13.66 -25.63 9.42
CA LYS A 75 -14.53 -24.66 8.75
C LYS A 75 -14.34 -24.62 7.24
N CYS A 76 -13.10 -24.83 6.78
CA CYS A 76 -12.73 -24.85 5.37
C CYS A 76 -11.71 -25.97 5.13
N PRO A 77 -12.16 -27.18 4.75
CA PRO A 77 -11.28 -28.33 4.52
C PRO A 77 -10.21 -28.06 3.45
N ASP A 78 -10.57 -27.27 2.43
CA ASP A 78 -9.70 -26.88 1.30
C ASP A 78 -8.86 -25.62 1.58
N LEU A 79 -8.77 -25.17 2.85
CA LEU A 79 -7.99 -23.99 3.21
C LEU A 79 -6.51 -24.19 2.89
N VAL A 80 -5.99 -23.35 1.99
CA VAL A 80 -4.56 -23.35 1.65
C VAL A 80 -3.79 -22.62 2.75
N ILE A 81 -2.93 -23.33 3.47
CA ILE A 81 -2.10 -22.76 4.54
C ILE A 81 -0.65 -22.75 4.10
N VAL A 82 0.00 -21.58 4.18
CA VAL A 82 1.44 -21.41 3.92
C VAL A 82 2.18 -20.99 5.20
N PRO A 83 3.46 -21.39 5.36
CA PRO A 83 4.23 -21.03 6.54
C PRO A 83 4.61 -19.53 6.54
N PRO A 84 4.84 -18.91 7.71
CA PRO A 84 5.26 -17.52 7.79
C PRO A 84 6.70 -17.33 7.33
N ASN A 85 6.95 -16.22 6.62
CA ASN A 85 8.27 -15.78 6.19
C ASN A 85 8.60 -14.37 6.74
N TYR A 86 9.05 -14.31 7.99
CA TYR A 86 9.29 -13.02 8.67
C TYR A 86 10.39 -12.17 8.05
N THR A 87 11.38 -12.80 7.39
CA THR A 87 12.43 -12.08 6.65
C THR A 87 11.82 -11.35 5.45
N LEU A 88 10.96 -12.02 4.68
CA LEU A 88 10.21 -11.39 3.59
C LEU A 88 9.36 -10.22 4.11
N TYR A 89 8.62 -10.42 5.21
CA TYR A 89 7.73 -9.41 5.77
C TYR A 89 8.49 -8.15 6.21
N SER A 90 9.66 -8.33 6.84
CA SER A 90 10.51 -7.21 7.25
C SER A 90 11.07 -6.44 6.05
N ARG A 91 11.37 -7.12 4.93
CA ARG A 91 11.84 -6.50 3.69
C ARG A 91 10.72 -5.74 2.98
N ALA A 92 9.53 -6.32 2.90
CA ALA A 92 8.35 -5.66 2.33
C ALA A 92 7.94 -4.40 3.12
N SER A 93 7.97 -4.49 4.45
CA SER A 93 7.78 -3.34 5.34
C SER A 93 8.77 -2.21 5.04
N ARG A 94 10.06 -2.54 4.91
CA ARG A 94 11.10 -1.56 4.60
C ARG A 94 10.87 -0.91 3.24
N ALA A 95 10.58 -1.71 2.21
CA ALA A 95 10.31 -1.19 0.86
C ALA A 95 9.13 -0.21 0.85
N MET A 96 8.05 -0.52 1.58
CA MET A 96 6.94 0.43 1.76
C MET A 96 7.42 1.71 2.45
N MET A 97 8.14 1.60 3.58
CA MET A 97 8.64 2.78 4.31
C MET A 97 9.55 3.67 3.45
N GLU A 98 10.35 3.11 2.54
CA GLU A 98 11.17 3.92 1.62
C GLU A 98 10.30 4.75 0.66
N ILE A 99 9.24 4.16 0.09
CA ILE A 99 8.27 4.93 -0.72
C ILE A 99 7.65 6.05 0.14
N LEU A 100 7.23 5.75 1.38
CA LEU A 100 6.57 6.73 2.25
C LEU A 100 7.46 7.95 2.56
N LYS A 101 8.76 7.74 2.76
CA LYS A 101 9.74 8.81 3.03
C LYS A 101 9.89 9.82 1.90
N GLU A 102 9.52 9.45 0.68
CA GLU A 102 9.55 10.38 -0.45
C GLU A 102 8.42 11.42 -0.41
N TYR A 103 7.38 11.19 0.41
CA TYR A 103 6.20 12.05 0.51
C TYR A 103 6.24 13.01 1.71
N THR A 104 6.91 12.63 2.79
CA THR A 104 7.08 13.46 3.99
C THR A 104 8.24 12.94 4.85
N ASP A 105 8.94 13.86 5.51
CA ASP A 105 9.95 13.53 6.53
C ASP A 105 9.31 13.16 7.89
N THR A 106 8.01 13.44 8.06
CA THR A 106 7.31 13.22 9.34
C THR A 106 6.53 11.91 9.31
N ILE A 107 7.24 10.81 9.58
CA ILE A 107 6.70 9.45 9.57
C ILE A 107 6.85 8.80 10.95
N GLU A 108 5.79 8.17 11.42
CA GLU A 108 5.78 7.32 12.61
C GLU A 108 5.35 5.91 12.25
N LYS A 109 6.30 4.97 12.26
CA LYS A 109 6.01 3.55 12.09
C LYS A 109 5.27 3.01 13.31
N TYR A 110 4.04 2.53 13.13
CA TYR A 110 3.21 1.99 14.21
C TYR A 110 3.41 0.48 14.37
N SER A 111 3.48 -0.25 13.26
CA SER A 111 3.72 -1.70 13.21
C SER A 111 4.56 -2.07 11.98
N ILE A 112 4.70 -3.36 11.68
CA ILE A 112 5.40 -3.82 10.46
C ILE A 112 4.66 -3.43 9.18
N ASP A 113 3.33 -3.32 9.25
CA ASP A 113 2.41 -3.07 8.14
C ASP A 113 1.70 -1.72 8.24
N GLU A 114 1.97 -0.92 9.28
CA GLU A 114 1.29 0.36 9.49
C GLU A 114 2.24 1.53 9.79
N ALA A 115 1.87 2.72 9.30
CA ALA A 115 2.51 3.98 9.65
C ALA A 115 1.55 5.17 9.63
N PHE A 116 1.91 6.21 10.39
CA PHE A 116 1.29 7.53 10.32
C PHE A 116 2.23 8.52 9.62
N LEU A 117 1.66 9.35 8.75
CA LEU A 117 2.37 10.41 8.04
C LEU A 117 1.71 11.75 8.36
N ASP A 118 2.50 12.75 8.72
CA ASP A 118 2.02 14.14 8.74
C ASP A 118 2.17 14.76 7.35
N MET A 119 1.03 15.02 6.74
CA MET A 119 0.85 15.53 5.38
C MET A 119 0.39 17.00 5.41
N THR A 120 0.57 17.68 6.54
CA THR A 120 0.25 19.11 6.65
C THR A 120 1.13 19.91 5.70
N GLY A 121 0.51 20.70 4.81
CA GLY A 121 1.23 21.52 3.83
C GLY A 121 1.74 20.78 2.59
N THR A 122 1.63 19.44 2.53
CA THR A 122 2.01 18.65 1.34
C THR A 122 0.90 18.62 0.28
N ALA A 123 -0.30 19.11 0.59
CA ALA A 123 -1.38 19.32 -0.39
C ALA A 123 -0.99 20.27 -1.54
N GLY A 124 0.10 21.04 -1.43
CA GLY A 124 0.66 21.83 -2.53
C GLY A 124 1.62 21.08 -3.46
N LEU A 125 2.10 19.88 -3.07
CA LEU A 125 3.02 19.06 -3.86
C LEU A 125 2.31 18.34 -5.02
N SER A 126 0.99 18.16 -4.93
CA SER A 126 0.18 17.76 -6.08
C SER A 126 -0.07 18.98 -6.97
N THR A 127 0.82 19.24 -7.92
CA THR A 127 0.57 20.23 -8.98
C THR A 127 -0.52 19.76 -9.98
N TRP A 128 -1.34 18.77 -9.61
CA TRP A 128 -2.17 17.98 -10.52
C TRP A 128 -3.64 18.37 -10.50
N CYS A 129 -4.11 19.08 -9.48
CA CYS A 129 -5.50 19.54 -9.40
C CYS A 129 -5.59 21.04 -9.69
N THR A 130 -5.52 21.43 -10.96
CA THR A 130 -5.89 22.79 -11.40
C THR A 130 -7.25 22.88 -12.09
N SER A 131 -7.97 21.76 -12.29
CA SER A 131 -9.33 21.80 -12.82
C SER A 131 -10.37 21.54 -11.74
N SER A 132 -10.79 22.60 -11.05
CA SER A 132 -12.20 22.70 -10.71
C SER A 132 -13.02 22.62 -12.02
N PRO A 133 -14.24 22.06 -12.02
CA PRO A 133 -15.12 22.12 -13.19
C PRO A 133 -15.69 23.55 -13.34
N SER A 134 -14.84 24.54 -13.57
CA SER A 134 -15.21 25.82 -14.14
C SER A 134 -13.97 26.50 -14.71
N SER A 135 -14.09 26.98 -15.95
CA SER A 135 -13.12 27.74 -16.74
C SER A 135 -11.94 26.95 -17.35
N ALA A 136 -12.19 26.41 -18.54
CA ALA A 136 -11.22 26.45 -19.62
C ALA A 136 -10.73 27.90 -19.81
N HIS A 137 -9.44 28.12 -20.10
CA HIS A 137 -8.90 29.05 -21.11
C HIS A 137 -7.35 29.00 -21.13
N SER A 138 -6.81 28.70 -22.32
CA SER A 138 -5.55 29.19 -22.95
C SER A 138 -4.16 28.97 -22.30
N SER A 139 -3.40 28.05 -22.91
CA SER A 139 -2.01 28.14 -23.44
C SER A 139 -0.88 28.81 -22.63
N ALA A 140 0.26 28.10 -22.47
CA ALA A 140 1.54 28.40 -23.13
C ALA A 140 2.68 27.46 -22.67
N SER A 141 3.60 27.21 -23.59
CA SER A 141 4.80 26.37 -23.54
C SER A 141 5.98 26.97 -22.78
N SER A 142 6.82 26.14 -22.14
CA SER A 142 8.28 26.33 -22.10
C SER A 142 9.01 25.11 -21.52
N THR A 143 9.93 24.54 -22.29
CA THR A 143 10.97 23.57 -21.89
C THR A 143 12.14 24.26 -21.17
N PRO A 144 12.86 23.53 -20.30
CA PRO A 144 14.32 23.45 -20.44
C PRO A 144 14.83 22.00 -20.22
N SER A 145 15.55 21.43 -21.18
CA SER A 145 17.02 21.42 -21.34
C SER A 145 17.74 20.37 -20.47
N ALA A 146 18.25 19.35 -21.14
CA ALA A 146 18.96 18.20 -20.60
C ALA A 146 20.42 18.52 -20.22
N VAL A 147 20.96 17.81 -19.23
CA VAL A 147 22.40 17.75 -18.87
C VAL A 147 22.75 16.27 -18.62
N PRO A 148 23.95 15.78 -19.00
CA PRO A 148 24.13 14.41 -19.49
C PRO A 148 24.47 13.37 -18.42
N MET A 149 24.24 12.11 -18.80
CA MET A 149 24.60 10.87 -18.11
C MET A 149 26.12 10.74 -17.97
N SER A 150 26.58 10.32 -16.79
CA SER A 150 27.85 9.62 -16.62
C SER A 150 27.62 8.31 -15.88
N ASP A 151 28.15 7.27 -16.50
CA ASP A 151 28.03 5.85 -16.23
C ASP A 151 28.46 5.37 -14.84
N GLN A 152 27.90 4.20 -14.50
CA GLN A 152 28.35 3.20 -13.53
C GLN A 152 28.03 3.41 -12.05
N CYS A 153 26.95 2.75 -11.60
CA CYS A 153 27.01 1.88 -10.43
C CYS A 153 25.85 0.87 -10.49
N THR A 154 26.15 -0.42 -10.60
CA THR A 154 25.16 -1.51 -10.53
C THR A 154 24.64 -1.69 -9.10
N PRO A 155 23.33 -1.74 -8.83
CA PRO A 155 22.82 -2.29 -7.59
C PRO A 155 22.25 -3.69 -7.83
N GLN A 156 22.71 -4.64 -7.02
CA GLN A 156 22.07 -5.94 -6.85
C GLN A 156 20.58 -5.73 -6.57
N MET A 157 19.71 -6.24 -7.44
CA MET A 157 18.27 -6.09 -7.31
C MET A 157 17.77 -6.79 -6.05
N ASP A 158 17.04 -6.06 -5.21
CA ASP A 158 16.41 -6.58 -4.01
C ASP A 158 15.15 -7.39 -4.40
N PRO A 159 15.05 -8.71 -4.10
CA PRO A 159 13.94 -9.58 -4.53
C PRO A 159 12.59 -9.34 -3.83
N VAL A 160 12.24 -8.08 -3.54
CA VAL A 160 10.90 -7.65 -3.11
C VAL A 160 10.35 -6.57 -4.04
N VAL A 161 11.24 -5.83 -4.72
CA VAL A 161 10.84 -4.77 -5.63
C VAL A 161 10.49 -5.40 -6.97
N CYS A 162 9.22 -5.31 -7.38
CA CYS A 162 8.84 -5.62 -8.75
C CYS A 162 9.28 -4.43 -9.60
N ALA A 163 10.49 -4.50 -10.16
CA ALA A 163 11.14 -3.33 -10.75
C ALA A 163 10.36 -2.73 -11.94
N HIS A 164 10.06 -1.43 -11.85
CA HIS A 164 10.30 -0.44 -12.89
C HIS A 164 10.82 0.85 -12.21
N ALA A 165 12.13 0.91 -11.95
CA ALA A 165 12.79 2.12 -11.48
C ALA A 165 12.94 3.11 -12.65
N GLY A 166 11.84 3.72 -13.07
CA GLY A 166 11.85 4.97 -13.82
C GLY A 166 11.78 6.14 -12.84
N SER A 167 12.39 7.27 -13.18
CA SER A 167 11.96 8.56 -12.62
C SER A 167 10.51 8.76 -13.07
N HIS A 168 9.57 8.19 -12.31
CA HIS A 168 8.16 8.35 -12.55
C HIS A 168 7.82 9.77 -12.14
N ARG A 169 7.93 10.67 -13.13
CA ARG A 169 7.13 11.88 -13.14
C ARG A 169 5.70 11.38 -13.00
N ILE A 170 5.12 11.55 -11.81
CA ILE A 170 3.80 11.02 -11.51
C ILE A 170 2.83 11.71 -12.49
N GLU A 171 2.26 10.91 -13.39
CA GLU A 171 1.30 11.38 -14.39
C GLU A 171 -0.03 11.73 -13.70
N ASP A 172 -0.77 12.69 -14.27
CA ASP A 172 -2.09 13.07 -13.76
C ASP A 172 -2.97 11.81 -13.66
N PRO A 173 -3.46 11.43 -12.45
CA PRO A 173 -4.26 10.23 -12.26
C PRO A 173 -5.61 10.30 -12.98
N GLY A 174 -5.98 11.45 -13.57
CA GLY A 174 -7.28 11.69 -14.15
C GLY A 174 -8.33 11.89 -13.06
N PRO A 175 -9.63 11.90 -13.42
CA PRO A 175 -10.70 12.02 -12.43
C PRO A 175 -10.62 10.84 -11.44
N LEU A 176 -10.78 11.16 -10.15
CA LEU A 176 -10.86 10.16 -9.09
C LEU A 176 -11.96 9.12 -9.41
N PRO A 177 -11.71 7.82 -9.19
CA PRO A 177 -12.73 6.78 -9.37
C PRO A 177 -13.99 7.07 -8.53
N GLU A 178 -15.17 6.73 -9.07
CA GLU A 178 -16.46 6.87 -8.36
C GLU A 178 -16.53 6.08 -7.04
N GLU A 179 -15.65 5.07 -6.91
CA GLU A 179 -15.55 4.16 -5.76
C GLU A 179 -14.87 4.77 -4.54
N ILE A 180 -14.30 5.97 -4.66
CA ILE A 180 -13.73 6.68 -3.53
C ILE A 180 -14.88 7.26 -2.70
N ASP A 181 -15.17 6.61 -1.57
CA ASP A 181 -16.09 7.09 -0.53
C ASP A 181 -15.49 8.28 0.24
N ALA A 182 -15.17 9.37 -0.48
CA ALA A 182 -14.65 10.59 0.09
C ALA A 182 -15.70 11.70 -0.04
N THR A 183 -16.14 12.21 1.10
CA THR A 183 -16.89 13.47 1.17
C THR A 183 -15.93 14.58 1.56
N TRP A 184 -15.24 15.19 0.59
CA TRP A 184 -14.40 16.36 0.85
C TRP A 184 -15.25 17.62 0.94
N LYS A 185 -14.89 18.49 1.88
CA LYS A 185 -15.54 19.78 2.12
C LYS A 185 -14.64 20.94 1.73
N THR A 186 -13.34 20.69 1.62
CA THR A 186 -12.33 21.71 1.28
C THR A 186 -11.44 21.24 0.14
N GLU A 187 -10.85 22.21 -0.58
CA GLU A 187 -9.82 21.95 -1.60
C GLU A 187 -8.62 21.20 -1.01
N THR A 188 -8.23 21.53 0.22
CA THR A 188 -7.15 20.87 0.94
C THR A 188 -7.43 19.38 1.14
N GLU A 189 -8.65 19.02 1.56
CA GLU A 189 -9.08 17.62 1.70
C GLU A 189 -9.13 16.91 0.36
N TYR A 190 -9.64 17.56 -0.69
CA TYR A 190 -9.64 16.99 -2.04
C TYR A 190 -8.22 16.64 -2.53
N ARG A 191 -7.27 17.55 -2.37
CA ARG A 191 -5.86 17.31 -2.75
C ARG A 191 -5.21 16.22 -1.91
N ALA A 192 -5.55 16.13 -0.62
CA ALA A 192 -5.11 15.05 0.24
C ALA A 192 -5.62 13.69 -0.25
N VAL A 193 -6.89 13.61 -0.67
CA VAL A 193 -7.47 12.40 -1.27
C VAL A 193 -6.75 12.03 -2.58
N CYS A 194 -6.48 13.00 -3.46
CA CYS A 194 -5.72 12.75 -4.70
C CYS A 194 -4.30 12.23 -4.42
N LEU A 195 -3.62 12.80 -3.43
CA LEU A 195 -2.29 12.36 -3.03
C LEU A 195 -2.31 10.95 -2.43
N ALA A 196 -3.29 10.64 -1.59
CA ALA A 196 -3.49 9.31 -1.03
C ALA A 196 -3.78 8.28 -2.11
N PHE A 197 -4.63 8.59 -3.09
CA PHE A 197 -4.91 7.72 -4.22
C PHE A 197 -3.63 7.40 -5.00
N THR A 198 -2.86 8.43 -5.33
CA THR A 198 -1.59 8.28 -6.03
C THR A 198 -0.60 7.41 -5.25
N LEU A 199 -0.47 7.66 -3.95
CA LEU A 199 0.42 6.88 -3.10
C LEU A 199 0.00 5.41 -3.06
N LYS A 200 -1.30 5.14 -2.95
CA LYS A 200 -1.86 3.78 -3.00
C LYS A 200 -1.55 3.09 -4.33
N GLU A 201 -1.68 3.80 -5.45
CA GLU A 201 -1.38 3.30 -6.79
C GLU A 201 0.11 3.02 -7.00
N ARG A 202 0.97 3.90 -6.47
CA ARG A 202 2.42 3.69 -6.49
C ARG A 202 2.82 2.44 -5.70
N ILE A 203 2.31 2.27 -4.47
CA ILE A 203 2.56 1.07 -3.66
C ILE A 203 2.09 -0.19 -4.41
N ARG A 204 0.90 -0.14 -5.02
CA ARG A 204 0.35 -1.26 -5.79
C ARG A 204 1.22 -1.63 -6.98
N SER A 205 1.66 -0.65 -7.77
CA SER A 205 2.43 -0.88 -9.00
C SER A 205 3.87 -1.31 -8.72
N GLU A 206 4.55 -0.69 -7.76
CA GLU A 206 5.96 -0.98 -7.46
C GLU A 206 6.15 -2.21 -6.55
N LEU A 207 5.25 -2.42 -5.59
CA LEU A 207 5.40 -3.46 -4.56
C LEU A 207 4.41 -4.63 -4.70
N GLY A 208 3.40 -4.50 -5.56
CA GLY A 208 2.46 -5.58 -5.90
C GLY A 208 1.34 -5.84 -4.89
N PHE A 209 1.30 -5.13 -3.76
CA PHE A 209 0.26 -5.23 -2.72
C PHE A 209 -0.49 -3.92 -2.52
N THR A 210 -1.67 -3.99 -1.90
CA THR A 210 -2.53 -2.82 -1.68
C THR A 210 -2.52 -2.38 -0.23
N VAL A 211 -2.79 -1.09 -0.03
CA VAL A 211 -2.96 -0.46 1.28
C VAL A 211 -4.32 0.23 1.38
N ASN A 212 -4.80 0.42 2.59
CA ASN A 212 -5.82 1.42 2.92
C ASN A 212 -5.13 2.65 3.47
N ILE A 213 -5.71 3.82 3.20
CA ILE A 213 -5.21 5.10 3.70
C ILE A 213 -6.37 5.84 4.35
N GLY A 214 -6.33 5.96 5.67
CA GLY A 214 -7.26 6.80 6.42
C GLY A 214 -6.72 8.23 6.52
N ILE A 215 -7.57 9.21 6.26
CA ILE A 215 -7.20 10.64 6.21
C ILE A 215 -7.99 11.39 7.28
N SER A 216 -7.30 12.09 8.18
CA SER A 216 -7.99 12.93 9.17
C SER A 216 -7.09 14.01 9.76
N SER A 217 -7.64 14.82 10.67
CA SER A 217 -6.91 15.88 11.37
C SER A 217 -6.04 15.39 12.53
N ASN A 218 -6.18 14.13 12.91
CA ASN A 218 -5.37 13.49 13.95
C ASN A 218 -5.23 11.98 13.71
N LYS A 219 -4.26 11.38 14.39
CA LYS A 219 -3.91 9.95 14.25
C LYS A 219 -5.05 9.00 14.63
N LEU A 220 -5.81 9.31 15.68
CA LEU A 220 -6.88 8.42 16.15
C LEU A 220 -7.97 8.30 15.08
N LEU A 221 -8.44 9.44 14.57
CA LEU A 221 -9.46 9.46 13.51
C LEU A 221 -8.91 8.91 12.20
N ALA A 222 -7.66 9.19 11.85
CA ALA A 222 -7.03 8.63 10.65
C ALA A 222 -6.98 7.10 10.72
N LYS A 223 -6.70 6.49 11.88
CA LYS A 223 -6.72 5.03 12.04
C LYS A 223 -8.12 4.41 11.97
N MET A 224 -9.15 5.19 12.27
CA MET A 224 -10.54 4.73 12.25
C MET A 224 -11.23 4.88 10.89
N ALA A 225 -10.70 5.73 10.02
CA ALA A 225 -11.20 6.00 8.67
C ALA A 225 -10.80 4.88 7.70
#